data_AF-A0A939FRV0-F1
#
_entry.id   AF-A0A939FRV0-F1
#
_cell.length_a   1.000
_cell.length_b   1.000
_cell.length_c   1.000
_cell.angle_alpha   90.00
_cell.angle_beta   90.00
_cell.angle_gamma   90.00
#
_symmetry.space_group_name_H-M   'P 1'
#
loop_
_entity.id
_entity.type
_entity.pdbx_description
1 polymer ?
#
loop_
_entity_poly.entity_id
_entity_poly.type
_entity_poly.pdbx_seq_one_letter_code
_entity_poly.pdbx_strand_id
1 'polypeptide(L)'
;MRSYETGGSASLPAVLALAPLAAPWLERGLSELEVRTLLTAGLPPTVHSPRALLADRLARKLPAPRPRRDAAAPAASLAECGECRDPLPRGQQSGICATCAGAGGRSVASPAVDEALVADRVASLRAVLRGGPTPAAA
;
A
#
# COMPACT_ATOMS: atom_id res chain seq x y z
N MET A 1 -19.38 -10.52 -44.36
CA MET A 1 -19.47 -9.67 -43.15
C MET A 1 -20.55 -10.25 -42.25
N ARG A 2 -20.18 -11.02 -41.21
CA ARG A 2 -21.11 -11.53 -40.20
C ARG A 2 -20.67 -11.03 -38.82
N SER A 3 -21.67 -10.65 -38.04
CA SER A 3 -21.70 -9.93 -36.77
C SER A 3 -20.74 -10.45 -35.69
N TYR A 4 -20.01 -9.54 -35.05
CA TYR A 4 -19.22 -9.77 -33.82
C TYR A 4 -20.01 -9.41 -32.54
N GLU A 5 -21.33 -9.41 -32.62
CA GLU A 5 -22.21 -8.96 -31.54
C GLU A 5 -22.55 -10.14 -30.60
N THR A 6 -21.67 -10.39 -29.63
CA THR A 6 -22.01 -10.92 -28.30
C THR A 6 -20.80 -10.76 -27.40
N GLY A 7 -20.60 -9.53 -26.92
CA GLY A 7 -19.73 -9.27 -25.77
C GLY A 7 -20.18 -10.14 -24.61
N GLY A 8 -19.35 -11.12 -24.26
CA GLY A 8 -19.65 -12.14 -23.27
C GLY A 8 -19.88 -11.54 -21.89
N SER A 9 -21.14 -11.37 -21.52
CA SER A 9 -21.54 -11.24 -20.12
C SER A 9 -21.30 -12.60 -19.45
N ALA A 10 -20.36 -12.65 -18.51
CA ALA A 10 -20.28 -13.80 -17.62
C ALA A 10 -21.52 -13.79 -16.73
N SER A 11 -22.31 -14.87 -16.78
CA SER A 11 -23.47 -15.04 -15.89
C SER A 11 -23.01 -15.12 -14.42
N LEU A 12 -23.80 -14.60 -13.48
CA LEU A 12 -23.48 -14.58 -12.04
C LEU A 12 -22.98 -15.93 -11.48
N PRO A 13 -23.64 -17.08 -11.76
CA PRO A 13 -23.14 -18.39 -11.34
C PRO A 13 -21.75 -18.73 -11.89
N ALA A 14 -21.45 -18.28 -13.12
CA ALA A 14 -20.17 -18.50 -13.77
C ALA A 14 -19.05 -17.66 -13.15
N VAL A 15 -19.38 -16.49 -12.59
CA VAL A 15 -18.46 -15.65 -11.81
C VAL A 15 -18.23 -16.24 -10.42
N LEU A 16 -19.30 -16.68 -9.74
CA LEU A 16 -19.21 -17.30 -8.42
C LEU A 16 -18.34 -18.57 -8.42
N ALA A 17 -18.34 -19.32 -9.52
CA ALA A 17 -17.47 -20.49 -9.68
C ALA A 17 -15.96 -20.16 -9.64
N LEU A 18 -15.55 -18.90 -9.84
CA LEU A 18 -14.16 -18.46 -9.76
C LEU A 18 -13.73 -18.12 -8.33
N ALA A 19 -14.66 -17.84 -7.41
CA ALA A 19 -14.37 -17.44 -6.05
C ALA A 19 -13.39 -18.38 -5.30
N PRO A 20 -13.55 -19.73 -5.33
CA PRO A 20 -12.61 -20.62 -4.65
C PRO A 20 -11.20 -20.61 -5.25
N LEU A 21 -11.06 -20.24 -6.53
CA LEU A 21 -9.75 -20.11 -7.18
C LEU A 21 -9.08 -18.75 -6.89
N ALA A 22 -9.88 -17.72 -6.58
CA ALA A 22 -9.40 -16.39 -6.26
C ALA A 22 -9.01 -16.23 -4.78
N ALA A 23 -9.67 -16.94 -3.86
CA ALA A 23 -9.39 -16.84 -2.41
C ALA A 23 -7.90 -17.03 -2.05
N PRO A 24 -7.17 -18.03 -2.59
CA PRO A 24 -5.75 -18.22 -2.28
C PRO A 24 -4.85 -17.07 -2.73
N TRP A 25 -5.26 -16.28 -3.72
CA TRP A 25 -4.50 -15.10 -4.16
C TRP A 25 -4.59 -13.98 -3.12
N LEU A 26 -5.79 -13.75 -2.58
CA LEU A 26 -6.04 -12.74 -1.54
C LEU A 26 -5.39 -13.14 -0.22
N GLU A 27 -5.47 -14.41 0.16
CA GLU A 27 -4.83 -14.96 1.37
C GLU A 27 -3.29 -14.79 1.35
N ARG A 28 -2.68 -14.78 0.16
CA ARG A 28 -1.24 -14.51 -0.03
C ARG A 28 -0.87 -13.03 0.02
N GLY A 29 -1.82 -12.16 0.36
CA GLY A 29 -1.60 -10.73 0.55
C GLY A 29 -1.54 -9.93 -0.75
N LEU A 30 -2.23 -10.40 -1.80
CA LEU A 30 -2.49 -9.57 -2.98
C LEU A 30 -3.82 -8.82 -2.80
N SER A 31 -3.79 -7.53 -3.12
CA SER A 31 -5.02 -6.73 -3.23
C SER A 31 -5.82 -7.13 -4.47
N GLU A 32 -7.13 -6.84 -4.47
CA GLU A 32 -7.99 -7.08 -5.65
C GLU A 32 -7.46 -6.40 -6.91
N LEU A 33 -6.90 -5.19 -6.77
CA LEU A 33 -6.30 -4.45 -7.88
C LEU A 33 -5.07 -5.17 -8.45
N GLU A 34 -4.19 -5.69 -7.59
CA GLU A 34 -3.03 -6.48 -8.01
C GLU A 34 -3.46 -7.78 -8.68
N VAL A 35 -4.42 -8.49 -8.10
CA VAL A 35 -4.97 -9.73 -8.68
C VAL A 35 -5.52 -9.44 -10.07
N ARG A 36 -6.35 -8.40 -10.22
CA ARG A 36 -6.88 -7.99 -11.53
C ARG A 36 -5.76 -7.69 -12.52
N THR A 37 -4.78 -6.89 -12.12
CA THR A 37 -3.65 -6.49 -12.96
C THR A 37 -2.86 -7.71 -13.43
N LEU A 38 -2.55 -8.66 -12.54
CA LEU A 38 -1.83 -9.87 -12.89
C LEU A 38 -2.64 -10.80 -13.81
N LEU A 39 -3.95 -10.89 -13.57
CA LEU A 39 -4.85 -11.73 -14.38
C LEU A 39 -5.10 -11.15 -15.77
N THR A 40 -5.02 -9.83 -15.96
CA THR A 40 -5.21 -9.15 -17.25
C THR A 40 -3.91 -8.72 -17.93
N ALA A 41 -2.74 -8.94 -17.32
CA ALA A 41 -1.46 -8.67 -17.94
C ALA A 41 -1.21 -9.59 -19.15
N GLY A 42 -0.78 -9.03 -20.28
CA GLY A 42 -0.42 -9.81 -21.48
C GLY A 42 -1.58 -10.66 -22.01
N LEU A 43 -2.77 -10.05 -22.16
CA LEU A 43 -3.89 -10.73 -22.83
C LEU A 43 -3.58 -10.91 -24.33
N PRO A 44 -4.03 -12.02 -24.92
CA PRO A 44 -4.00 -12.16 -26.37
C PRO A 44 -4.92 -11.13 -27.03
N PRO A 45 -4.72 -10.82 -28.32
CA PRO A 45 -5.56 -9.86 -29.05
C PRO A 45 -7.04 -10.26 -29.11
N THR A 46 -7.33 -11.55 -28.95
CA THR A 46 -8.70 -12.06 -28.89
C THR A 46 -8.83 -13.09 -27.77
N VAL A 47 -9.87 -12.94 -26.96
CA VAL A 47 -10.20 -13.88 -25.87
C VAL A 47 -11.59 -14.45 -26.13
N HIS A 48 -11.64 -15.74 -26.48
CA HIS A 48 -12.90 -16.42 -26.77
C HIS A 48 -13.66 -16.87 -25.50
N SER A 49 -12.95 -17.08 -24.39
CA SER A 49 -13.57 -17.46 -23.11
C SER A 49 -12.86 -16.78 -21.94
N PRO A 50 -13.34 -15.61 -21.49
CA PRO A 50 -12.76 -14.90 -20.35
C PRO A 50 -12.77 -15.75 -19.08
N ARG A 51 -13.85 -16.50 -18.82
CA ARG A 51 -13.97 -17.36 -17.64
C ARG A 51 -12.92 -18.48 -17.64
N ALA A 52 -12.76 -19.18 -18.75
CA ALA A 52 -11.78 -20.26 -18.84
C ALA A 52 -10.35 -19.72 -18.69
N LEU A 53 -10.05 -18.58 -19.32
CA LEU A 53 -8.76 -17.92 -19.18
C LEU A 53 -8.46 -17.50 -17.73
N LEU A 54 -9.45 -16.93 -17.03
CA LEU A 54 -9.29 -16.51 -15.64
C LEU A 54 -9.11 -17.72 -14.72
N ALA A 55 -9.93 -18.78 -14.87
CA ALA A 55 -9.79 -20.00 -14.07
C ALA A 55 -8.40 -20.64 -14.24
N ASP A 56 -7.94 -20.71 -15.48
CA ASP A 56 -6.62 -21.21 -15.85
C ASP A 56 -5.47 -20.39 -15.25
N ARG A 57 -5.54 -19.05 -15.36
CA ARG A 57 -4.52 -18.17 -14.79
C ARG A 57 -4.54 -18.20 -13.27
N LEU A 58 -5.71 -18.20 -12.64
CA LEU A 58 -5.84 -18.31 -11.18
C LEU A 58 -5.20 -19.59 -10.65
N ALA A 59 -5.33 -20.71 -11.38
CA ALA A 59 -4.71 -21.98 -11.00
C ALA A 59 -3.19 -21.98 -11.26
N ARG A 60 -2.76 -21.61 -12.49
CA ARG A 60 -1.36 -21.79 -12.92
C ARG A 60 -0.41 -20.69 -12.48
N LYS A 61 -0.89 -19.46 -12.30
CA LYS A 61 -0.06 -18.28 -11.98
C LYS A 61 -0.11 -17.89 -10.50
N LEU A 62 -0.62 -18.77 -9.64
CA LEU A 62 -0.75 -18.50 -8.22
C LEU A 62 0.63 -18.14 -7.62
N PRO A 63 0.86 -16.89 -7.19
CA PRO A 63 2.17 -16.42 -6.75
C PRO A 63 2.61 -17.11 -5.46
N ALA A 64 3.91 -17.27 -5.22
CA ALA A 64 4.40 -17.75 -3.93
C ALA A 64 3.87 -16.87 -2.78
N PRO A 65 3.59 -17.43 -1.58
CA PRO A 65 3.15 -16.64 -0.44
C PRO A 65 4.14 -15.50 -0.15
N ARG A 66 3.63 -14.28 -0.01
CA ARG A 66 4.46 -13.15 0.43
C ARG A 66 4.75 -13.31 1.93
N PRO A 67 5.95 -12.93 2.41
CA PRO A 67 6.17 -12.82 3.84
C PRO A 67 5.13 -11.85 4.41
N ARG A 68 4.32 -12.34 5.37
CA ARG A 68 3.30 -11.52 6.01
C ARG A 68 4.04 -10.43 6.78
N ARG A 69 3.94 -9.19 6.31
CA ARG A 69 4.42 -8.05 7.09
C ARG A 69 3.43 -7.90 8.25
N ASP A 70 3.91 -8.10 9.46
CA ASP A 70 3.12 -7.82 10.65
C ASP A 70 2.77 -6.33 10.63
N ALA A 71 1.50 -5.99 10.47
CA ALA A 71 1.05 -4.59 10.47
C ALA A 71 1.31 -3.91 11.82
N ALA A 72 1.42 -4.72 12.89
CA ALA A 72 1.81 -4.28 14.22
C ALA A 72 3.33 -4.20 14.43
N ALA A 73 4.15 -4.72 13.50
CA ALA A 73 5.59 -4.56 13.62
C ALA A 73 5.94 -3.07 13.47
N PRO A 74 6.75 -2.52 14.38
CA PRO A 74 7.26 -1.16 14.23
C PRO A 74 7.88 -0.99 12.84
N ALA A 75 7.64 0.15 12.20
CA ALA A 75 8.42 0.50 11.02
C ALA A 75 9.90 0.41 11.39
N ALA A 76 10.70 -0.28 10.58
CA ALA A 76 12.14 -0.38 10.80
C ALA A 76 12.68 1.05 10.98
N SER A 77 13.31 1.30 12.12
CA SER A 77 13.93 2.59 12.40
C SER A 77 14.99 2.85 11.34
N LEU A 78 15.01 4.08 10.83
CA LEU A 78 16.13 4.53 10.00
C LEU A 78 17.38 4.57 10.89
N ALA A 79 18.53 4.17 10.33
CA ALA A 79 19.79 4.38 11.03
C ALA A 79 20.01 5.88 11.24
N GLU A 80 20.71 6.25 12.30
CA GLU A 80 20.95 7.66 12.64
C GLU A 80 22.34 8.08 12.18
N CYS A 81 22.48 9.36 11.82
CA CYS A 81 23.76 9.97 11.53
C CYS A 81 24.68 9.89 12.75
N GLY A 82 25.93 9.50 12.54
CA GLY A 82 26.95 9.43 13.60
C GLY A 82 27.28 10.79 14.24
N GLU A 83 26.92 11.90 13.60
CA GLU A 83 27.25 13.26 14.05
C GLU A 83 26.01 14.00 14.58
N CYS A 84 25.02 14.28 13.73
CA CYS A 84 23.85 15.08 14.09
C CYS A 84 22.64 14.26 14.58
N ARG A 85 22.72 12.93 14.55
CA ARG A 85 21.63 12.00 14.92
C ARG A 85 20.37 12.06 14.03
N ASP A 86 20.40 12.82 12.94
CA ASP A 86 19.32 12.81 11.94
C ASP A 86 19.15 11.43 11.29
N PRO A 87 17.92 11.06 10.88
CA PRO A 87 17.68 9.81 10.18
C PRO A 87 18.41 9.77 8.82
N LEU A 88 19.13 8.68 8.57
CA LEU A 88 19.81 8.40 7.31
C LEU A 88 18.82 7.92 6.22
N PRO A 89 19.16 8.07 4.93
CA PRO A 89 18.36 7.54 3.83
C PRO A 89 18.07 6.05 3.95
N ARG A 90 16.89 5.63 3.46
CA ARG A 90 16.52 4.20 3.41
C ARG A 90 17.58 3.38 2.68
N GLY A 91 18.08 2.34 3.34
CA GLY A 91 19.14 1.47 2.81
C GLY A 91 20.54 1.79 3.34
N GLN A 92 20.74 2.96 3.95
CA GLN A 92 21.98 3.27 4.66
C GLN A 92 21.88 2.81 6.12
N GLN A 93 22.78 1.90 6.51
CA GLN A 93 22.77 1.28 7.85
C GLN A 93 23.70 1.98 8.86
N SER A 94 24.63 2.81 8.37
CA SER A 94 25.58 3.57 9.20
C SER A 94 26.20 4.73 8.41
N GLY A 95 26.91 5.62 9.09
CA GLY A 95 27.66 6.73 8.49
C GLY A 95 27.13 8.11 8.88
N ILE A 96 27.47 9.11 8.09
CA ILE A 96 27.05 10.51 8.28
C ILE A 96 26.11 10.95 7.15
N CYS A 97 25.19 11.88 7.45
CA CYS A 97 24.23 12.40 6.47
C CYS A 97 24.92 13.31 5.45
N ALA A 98 24.27 13.57 4.31
CA ALA A 98 24.82 14.43 3.25
C ALA A 98 25.18 15.84 3.75
N THR A 99 24.40 16.38 4.69
CA THR A 99 24.67 17.67 5.33
C THR A 99 25.97 17.64 6.12
N CYS A 100 26.15 16.66 7.02
CA CYS A 100 27.38 16.49 7.80
C CYS A 100 28.60 16.13 6.93
N ALA A 101 28.38 15.44 5.80
CA ALA A 101 29.43 15.14 4.83
C ALA A 101 29.83 16.35 3.95
N GLY A 102 29.19 17.51 4.12
CA GLY A 102 29.42 18.67 3.26
C GLY A 102 28.94 18.51 1.82
N ALA A 103 28.20 17.43 1.51
CA ALA A 103 27.64 17.12 0.21
C ALA A 103 26.19 17.66 0.03
N GLY A 104 25.60 18.22 1.10
CA GLY A 104 24.19 18.58 1.18
C GLY A 104 23.86 19.97 0.65
N GLY A 105 23.30 20.03 -0.56
CA GLY A 105 22.44 21.14 -0.98
C GLY A 105 21.11 21.12 -0.21
N ARG A 106 20.74 22.30 0.33
CA ARG A 106 19.47 22.66 1.00
C ARG A 106 18.82 21.54 1.83
N SER A 107 19.22 21.48 3.11
CA SER A 107 18.35 20.99 4.18
C SER A 107 16.96 21.62 4.01
N VAL A 108 15.92 20.78 3.85
CA VAL A 108 14.55 21.25 4.06
C VAL A 108 14.48 21.57 5.55
N ALA A 109 14.58 22.85 5.88
CA ALA A 109 14.39 23.30 7.24
C ALA A 109 13.09 22.67 7.76
N SER A 110 13.20 21.96 8.89
CA SER A 110 12.00 21.50 9.58
C SER A 110 11.11 22.73 9.81
N PRO A 111 9.81 22.68 9.48
CA PRO A 111 8.95 23.82 9.70
C PRO A 111 9.07 24.23 11.17
N ALA A 112 9.24 25.53 11.42
CA ALA A 112 9.19 26.05 12.77
C ALA A 112 7.84 25.65 13.37
N VAL A 113 7.88 24.81 14.41
CA VAL A 113 6.68 24.40 15.14
C VAL A 113 6.41 25.40 16.24
N ASP A 114 5.19 25.89 16.30
CA ASP A 114 4.73 26.72 17.42
C ASP A 114 4.37 25.79 18.60
N GLU A 115 5.22 25.79 19.62
CA GLU A 115 5.08 24.92 20.80
C GLU A 115 3.78 25.20 21.57
N ALA A 116 3.30 26.46 21.58
CA ALA A 116 2.05 26.83 22.23
C ALA A 116 0.86 26.24 21.48
N LEU A 117 0.88 26.27 20.14
CA LEU A 117 -0.15 25.64 19.32
C LEU A 117 -0.19 24.12 19.52
N VAL A 118 0.98 23.47 19.61
CA VAL A 118 1.07 22.03 19.88
C VAL A 118 0.49 21.69 21.25
N ALA A 119 0.84 22.47 22.28
CA ALA A 119 0.34 22.27 23.65
C ALA A 119 -1.18 22.41 23.72
N ASP A 120 -1.75 23.43 23.08
CA ASP A 120 -3.20 23.64 22.99
C ASP A 120 -3.90 22.46 22.28
N ARG A 121 -3.34 22.01 21.16
CA ARG A 121 -3.91 20.90 20.40
C ARG A 121 -3.90 19.59 21.21
N VAL A 122 -2.82 19.34 21.95
CA VAL A 122 -2.71 18.17 22.84
C VAL A 122 -3.70 18.26 24.01
N ALA A 123 -3.89 19.45 24.60
CA ALA A 123 -4.88 19.67 25.65
C ALA A 123 -6.30 19.38 25.14
N SER A 124 -6.64 19.88 23.96
CA SER A 124 -7.91 19.60 23.28
C SER A 124 -8.14 18.10 23.04
N LEU A 125 -7.12 17.39 22.55
CA LEU A 125 -7.21 15.94 22.31
C LEU A 125 -7.44 15.16 23.62
N ARG A 126 -6.75 15.55 24.70
CA ARG A 126 -6.93 14.95 26.04
C ARG A 126 -8.33 15.20 26.60
N ALA A 127 -8.91 16.37 26.36
CA ALA A 127 -10.27 16.68 26.79
C ALA A 127 -11.30 15.75 26.11
N VAL A 128 -11.20 15.58 24.80
CA VAL A 128 -12.06 14.65 24.02
C VAL A 128 -11.91 13.22 24.51
N LEU A 129 -10.69 12.73 24.70
CA LEU A 129 -10.43 11.37 25.17
C LEU A 129 -10.96 11.10 26.59
N ARG A 130 -11.07 12.13 27.43
CA ARG A 130 -11.66 12.03 28.78
C ARG A 130 -13.19 12.18 28.79
N GLY A 131 -13.83 12.29 27.63
CA GLY A 131 -15.28 12.51 27.51
C GLY A 131 -15.71 13.96 27.77
N GLY A 132 -14.77 14.90 27.74
CA GLY A 132 -15.07 16.33 27.77
C GLY A 132 -15.70 16.81 26.46
N PRO A 133 -16.43 17.94 26.48
CA PRO A 133 -17.03 18.50 25.27
C PRO A 133 -15.95 18.81 24.23
N THR A 134 -16.25 18.54 22.96
CA THR A 134 -15.40 18.91 21.83
C THR A 134 -15.23 20.44 21.83
N PRO A 135 -14.00 20.98 21.85
CA PRO A 135 -13.84 22.42 21.73
C PRO A 135 -14.38 22.87 20.38
N ALA A 136 -15.19 23.93 20.39
CA ALA A 136 -15.71 24.56 19.19
C ALA A 136 -14.53 25.11 18.36
N ALA A 137 -14.49 24.72 17.08
CA ALA A 137 -13.50 25.23 16.14
C ALA A 137 -13.65 26.75 15.99
N ALA A 138 -12.55 27.48 16.14
CA ALA A 138 -12.39 28.87 15.76
C ALA A 138 -11.68 28.95 14.40
#